data_AF-A0A937VQK8-F1
#
_entry.id   AF-A0A937VQK8-F1
#
_cell.length_a   1.000
_cell.length_b   1.000
_cell.length_c   1.000
_cell.angle_alpha   90.00
_cell.angle_beta   90.00
_cell.angle_gamma   90.00
#
_symmetry.space_group_name_H-M   'P 1'
#
loop_
_entity.id
_entity.type
_entity.pdbx_description
1 polymer ?
#
loop_
_entity_poly.entity_id
_entity_poly.type
_entity_poly.pdbx_seq_one_letter_code
_entity_poly.pdbx_strand_id
1 'polypeptide(L)' 'LKGQLPLHTLCADIDYGFVEAHTTMGKIGVKVWIYKGNIVPEVARESVTTEASQVS' A
#
# COMPACT_ATOMS: atom_id res chain seq x y z
N LEU A 1 -19.52 -10.73 4.03
CA LEU A 1 -18.07 -10.43 4.14
C LEU A 1 -17.90 -8.92 4.22
N LYS A 2 -17.68 -8.36 5.41
CA LYS A 2 -17.36 -6.92 5.59
C LYS A 2 -15.86 -6.80 5.82
N GLY A 3 -15.15 -6.11 4.92
CA GLY A 3 -13.75 -5.72 5.14
C GLY A 3 -13.64 -4.61 6.18
N GLN A 4 -12.54 -4.57 6.93
CA GLN A 4 -12.23 -3.48 7.87
C GLN A 4 -11.39 -2.42 7.14
N LEU A 5 -11.85 -1.17 7.12
CA LEU A 5 -11.09 -0.02 6.62
C LEU A 5 -10.86 0.97 7.77
N PRO A 6 -9.74 0.86 8.50
CA PRO A 6 -9.44 1.72 9.64
C PRO A 6 -8.91 3.09 9.17
N LEU A 7 -9.83 4.02 8.86
CA LEU A 7 -9.51 5.36 8.33
C LEU A 7 -8.75 6.30 9.29
N HIS A 8 -8.74 5.98 10.58
CA HIS A 8 -8.14 6.80 11.63
C HIS A 8 -6.81 6.22 12.16
N THR A 9 -6.37 5.07 11.65
CA THR A 9 -5.11 4.44 12.07
C THR A 9 -4.00 4.88 11.12
N LEU A 10 -3.13 5.79 11.57
CA LEU A 10 -2.01 6.32 10.77
C LEU A 10 -1.01 5.23 10.34
N CYS A 11 -0.96 4.09 11.04
CA CYS A 11 -0.11 2.95 10.72
C CYS A 11 -0.79 1.91 9.79
N ALA A 12 -1.92 2.24 9.20
CA ALA A 12 -2.56 1.41 8.18
C ALA A 12 -1.94 1.71 6.80
N ASP A 13 -1.45 0.68 6.12
CA ASP A 13 -1.04 0.79 4.72
C ASP A 13 -2.30 0.81 3.84
N ILE A 14 -2.70 2.01 3.43
CA ILE A 14 -3.90 2.26 2.63
C ILE A 14 -3.51 2.96 1.34
N ASP A 15 -3.73 2.27 0.21
CA ASP A 15 -3.65 2.91 -1.10
C ASP A 15 -4.98 3.61 -1.41
N TYR A 16 -4.87 4.83 -1.93
CA TYR A 16 -6.00 5.60 -2.46
C TYR A 16 -5.85 5.80 -3.96
N GLY A 17 -6.92 5.49 -4.70
CA GLY A 17 -7.00 5.72 -6.13
C GLY A 17 -8.28 6.45 -6.50
N PHE A 18 -8.16 7.43 -7.41
CA PHE A 18 -9.30 8.12 -8.01
C PHE A 18 -9.21 8.08 -9.53
N VAL A 19 -10.31 7.73 -10.17
CA VAL A 19 -10.42 7.72 -11.63
C VAL A 19 -11.83 8.14 -12.06
N GLU A 20 -11.93 8.80 -13.20
CA GLU A 20 -13.20 9.13 -13.84
C GLU A 20 -13.49 8.14 -14.96
N ALA A 21 -14.66 7.50 -14.92
CA ALA A 21 -15.18 6.71 -16.02
C ALA A 21 -15.92 7.61 -17.01
N HIS A 22 -15.49 7.61 -18.26
CA HIS A 22 -16.18 8.29 -19.36
C HIS A 22 -17.26 7.39 -19.93
N THR A 23 -18.52 7.76 -19.75
CA THR A 23 -19.67 7.04 -20.30
C THR A 23 -20.45 7.94 -21.25
N THR A 24 -21.27 7.34 -22.10
CA THR A 24 -22.11 8.06 -23.07
C THR A 24 -23.01 9.11 -22.42
N MET A 25 -23.38 8.90 -21.15
CA MET A 25 -24.27 9.78 -20.38
C MET A 25 -23.52 10.78 -19.50
N GLY A 26 -22.17 10.79 -19.53
CA GLY A 26 -21.34 11.71 -18.75
C GLY A 26 -20.19 11.03 -18.03
N LYS A 27 -19.67 11.71 -17.00
CA LYS A 27 -18.52 11.25 -16.22
C LYS A 27 -18.94 10.71 -14.86
N ILE A 28 -18.44 9.55 -14.47
CA ILE A 28 -18.67 8.95 -13.15
C ILE A 28 -17.34 8.89 -12.40
N GLY A 29 -17.25 9.56 -11.24
CA GLY A 29 -16.07 9.50 -10.39
C GLY A 29 -16.05 8.24 -9.53
N VAL A 30 -14.98 7.46 -9.62
CA VAL A 30 -14.77 6.24 -8.83
C VAL A 30 -13.62 6.49 -7.86
N LYS A 31 -13.91 6.37 -6.56
CA LYS A 31 -12.93 6.43 -5.48
C LYS A 31 -12.75 5.02 -4.90
N VAL A 32 -11.50 4.57 -4.83
CA VAL A 32 -11.14 3.25 -4.32
C VAL A 32 -10.14 3.40 -3.19
N TRP A 33 -10.37 2.65 -2.12
CA TRP A 33 -9.44 2.47 -1.01
C TRP A 33 -9.09 0.99 -0.89
N ILE A 34 -7.80 0.68 -0.86
CA ILE A 34 -7.30 -0.69 -0.68
C ILE A 34 -6.50 -0.72 0.62
N TYR A 35 -7.00 -1.45 1.60
CA TYR A 35 -6.27 -1.72 2.85
C TYR A 35 -5.40 -2.96 2.67
N LYS A 36 -4.08 -2.79 2.72
CA LYS A 36 -3.09 -3.87 2.57
C LYS A 36 -2.66 -4.49 3.91
N GLY A 37 -3.02 -3.86 5.03
CA GLY A 37 -2.61 -4.27 6.37
C GLY A 37 -2.04 -3.10 7.15
N ASN A 38 -1.34 -3.40 8.25
CA ASN A 38 -0.61 -2.39 9.01
C ASN A 38 0.86 -2.39 8.56
N ILE A 39 1.46 -1.21 8.42
CA ILE A 39 2.91 -1.08 8.27
C ILE A 39 3.57 -1.56 9.56
N VAL A 40 4.17 -2.74 9.53
CA VAL A 40 5.13 -3.16 10.56
C VAL A 40 6.45 -2.47 10.18
N PRO A 41 6.96 -1.53 10.98
CA PRO A 41 8.21 -0.86 10.65
C PRO A 41 9.33 -1.89 10.54
N GLU A 42 9.87 -2.09 9.33
CA GLU A 42 11.04 -2.92 9.04
C GLU A 42 12.32 -2.22 9.51
N VAL A 43 12.36 -1.71 10.75
CA VAL A 43 13.60 -1.22 11.38
C VAL A 43 14.34 -2.38 12.06
N ALA A 44 14.04 -3.62 11.66
CA ALA A 44 14.68 -4.84 12.16
C ALA A 44 15.34 -5.68 11.04
N ARG A 45 15.57 -5.12 9.85
CA ARG A 45 16.39 -5.76 8.80
C ARG A 45 17.33 -4.76 8.13
N GLU A 46 18.17 -4.13 8.94
CA GLU A 46 19.38 -3.48 8.43
C GLU A 46 20.53 -4.51 8.42
N SER A 47 21.21 -4.62 7.28
CA SER A 47 22.66 -4.85 7.11
C SER A 47 23.35 -6.21 7.41
N VAL A 48 22.89 -7.37 6.88
CA VAL A 48 23.82 -8.52 6.72
C VAL A 48 23.61 -9.30 5.42
N THR A 49 24.21 -8.83 4.31
CA THR A 49 24.84 -9.69 3.28
C THR A 49 25.64 -8.83 2.30
N THR A 50 26.82 -8.38 2.71
CA THR A 50 27.92 -8.05 1.77
C THR A 50 29.23 -8.46 2.41
N GLU A 51 29.39 -9.76 2.70
CA GLU A 51 30.69 -10.36 3.01
C GLU A 51 30.72 -11.79 2.46
N ALA A 52 30.82 -11.93 1.13
CA ALA A 52 31.20 -13.19 0.46
C ALA A 52 31.66 -12.95 -0.99
N SER A 53 32.67 -12.11 -1.20
CA SER A 53 33.55 -12.18 -2.40
C SER A 53 34.81 -11.37 -2.18
N GLN A 54 35.72 -11.91 -1.37
CA GLN A 54 37.15 -11.80 -1.60
C GLN A 54 37.82 -13.03 -0.99
N VAL A 55 37.84 -14.11 -1.76
CA VAL A 55 38.90 -15.12 -1.70
C VAL A 55 39.70 -14.95 -2.98
N SER A 56 40.82 -14.24 -2.88
CA SER A 56 42.05 -14.35 -3.68
C SER A 56 43.03 -13.29 -3.20
#